data_AF-A0AA43C5J9-F1
#
_entry.id   AF-A0AA43C5J9-F1
#
_cell.length_a   1.000
_cell.length_b   1.000
_cell.length_c   1.000
_cell.angle_alpha   90.00
_cell.angle_beta   90.00
_cell.angle_gamma   90.00
#
_symmetry.space_group_name_H-M   'P 1'
#
loop_
_entity.id
_entity.type
_entity.pdbx_description
1 polymer ?
#
loop_
_entity_poly.entity_id
_entity_poly.type
_entity_poly.pdbx_seq_one_letter_code
_entity_poly.pdbx_strand_id
1 'polypeptide(L)'
;MATFEELKTNAIKVFGNFGAWVFDEWKKLNDTFFYGENIVGEIIWGSTPQDRSLGYYSPDKNFIVLHKTLMRPVYPTSDLTWKLRHLNKRKVSDVLLHEMIHQRVHQIGGWEGENCHNNGQFVNEVNRIAKLLDIDIKAKVIQWKTIHGKTTPSVEPGCLNPEELSNFPYSSRSRNYYYEQS
;
A
#
# COMPACT_ATOMS: atom_id res chain seq x y z
N MET A 1 -13.13 16.53 12.06
CA MET A 1 -12.45 15.25 11.72
C MET A 1 -11.91 14.66 13.01
N ALA A 2 -11.89 13.33 13.12
CA ALA A 2 -11.25 12.66 14.25
C ALA A 2 -9.74 12.90 14.22
N THR A 3 -9.13 13.02 15.39
CA THR A 3 -7.67 13.16 15.58
C THR A 3 -6.97 11.80 15.39
N PHE A 4 -5.65 11.83 15.18
CA PHE A 4 -4.83 10.61 15.11
C PHE A 4 -5.02 9.73 16.36
N GLU A 5 -5.03 10.32 17.56
CA GLU A 5 -5.19 9.58 18.82
C GLU A 5 -6.57 8.94 18.97
N GLU A 6 -7.64 9.61 18.52
CA GLU A 6 -8.99 9.04 18.52
C GLU A 6 -9.09 7.85 17.55
N LEU A 7 -8.54 8.00 16.34
CA LEU A 7 -8.52 6.94 15.34
C LEU A 7 -7.71 5.72 15.82
N LYS A 8 -6.53 5.95 16.39
CA LYS A 8 -5.69 4.90 16.97
C LYS A 8 -6.39 4.21 18.14
N THR A 9 -7.02 4.98 19.03
CA THR A 9 -7.79 4.44 20.16
C THR A 9 -8.94 3.54 19.68
N ASN A 10 -9.66 3.95 18.64
CA ASN A 10 -10.72 3.14 18.05
C ASN A 10 -10.18 1.86 17.40
N ALA A 11 -9.08 1.95 16.66
CA ALA A 11 -8.43 0.78 16.08
C ALA A 11 -7.95 -0.21 17.16
N ILE A 12 -7.45 0.28 18.29
CA ILE A 12 -7.07 -0.56 19.45
C ILE A 12 -8.29 -1.25 20.05
N LYS A 13 -9.41 -0.54 20.21
CA LYS A 13 -10.65 -1.14 20.73
C LYS A 13 -11.16 -2.28 19.86
N VAL A 14 -11.02 -2.15 18.53
CA VAL A 14 -11.56 -3.15 17.58
C VAL A 14 -10.56 -4.26 17.28
N PHE A 15 -9.28 -3.94 17.13
CA PHE A 15 -8.25 -4.86 16.62
C PHE A 15 -7.07 -5.08 17.59
N GLY A 16 -7.15 -4.55 18.81
CA GLY A 16 -6.13 -4.70 19.84
C GLY A 16 -4.75 -4.22 19.37
N ASN A 17 -3.74 -5.07 19.58
CA ASN A 17 -2.35 -4.78 19.23
C ASN A 17 -2.12 -4.58 17.72
N PHE A 18 -2.95 -5.17 16.85
CA PHE A 18 -2.85 -4.92 15.40
C PHE A 18 -3.31 -3.51 15.05
N GLY A 19 -4.34 -3.01 15.74
CA GLY A 19 -4.80 -1.64 15.61
C GLY A 19 -3.77 -0.63 16.10
N ALA A 20 -3.15 -0.88 17.26
CA ALA A 20 -2.04 -0.04 17.74
C ALA A 20 -0.90 0.01 16.71
N TRP A 21 -0.43 -1.17 16.30
CA TRP A 21 0.76 -1.30 15.46
C TRP A 21 0.58 -0.68 14.08
N VAL A 22 -0.58 -0.82 13.44
CA VAL A 22 -0.77 -0.29 12.08
C VAL A 22 -0.77 1.25 12.07
N PHE A 23 -1.27 1.89 13.12
CA PHE A 23 -1.21 3.35 13.25
C PHE A 23 0.21 3.83 13.52
N ASP A 24 0.97 3.12 14.35
CA ASP A 24 2.39 3.41 14.58
C ASP A 24 3.21 3.26 13.29
N GLU A 25 2.95 2.20 12.53
CA GLU A 25 3.61 1.97 11.24
C GLU A 25 3.18 3.04 10.21
N TRP A 26 1.90 3.39 10.12
CA TRP A 26 1.42 4.48 9.27
C TRP A 26 2.14 5.79 9.60
N LYS A 27 2.25 6.13 10.89
CA LYS A 27 2.93 7.37 11.31
C LYS A 27 4.39 7.37 10.88
N LYS A 28 5.10 6.27 11.13
CA LYS A 28 6.50 6.09 10.72
C LYS A 28 6.65 6.24 9.20
N LEU A 29 5.78 5.59 8.41
CA LEU A 29 5.79 5.68 6.95
C LEU A 29 5.49 7.11 6.48
N ASN A 30 4.54 7.80 7.12
CA ASN A 30 4.18 9.18 6.79
C ASN A 30 5.36 10.12 7.03
N ASP A 31 5.99 10.02 8.19
CA ASP A 31 7.16 10.83 8.55
C ASP A 31 8.35 10.53 7.62
N THR A 32 8.55 9.26 7.24
CA THR A 32 9.70 8.82 6.41
C THR A 32 9.54 9.15 4.94
N PHE A 33 8.38 8.82 4.36
CA PHE A 33 8.17 8.86 2.91
C PHE A 33 7.36 10.07 2.49
N PHE A 34 6.51 10.65 3.34
CA PHE A 34 5.59 11.71 2.95
C PHE A 34 5.80 13.00 3.77
N TYR A 35 6.94 13.13 4.46
CA TYR A 35 7.32 14.30 5.26
C TYR A 35 6.29 14.68 6.34
N GLY A 36 5.50 13.70 6.79
CA GLY A 36 4.42 13.93 7.75
C GLY A 36 3.19 14.62 7.15
N GLU A 37 3.11 14.79 5.82
CA GLU A 37 2.07 15.61 5.18
C GLU A 37 0.76 14.88 4.91
N ASN A 38 0.74 13.53 4.87
CA ASN A 38 -0.54 12.84 4.70
C ASN A 38 -1.43 13.09 5.92
N ILE A 39 -2.71 13.35 5.68
CA ILE A 39 -3.74 13.47 6.70
C ILE A 39 -4.28 12.07 6.99
N VAL A 40 -4.09 11.60 8.21
CA VAL A 40 -4.58 10.29 8.64
C VAL A 40 -6.11 10.19 8.54
N GLY A 41 -6.61 8.99 8.28
CA GLY A 41 -7.99 8.64 8.58
C GLY A 41 -8.06 7.21 9.11
N GLU A 42 -9.23 6.58 9.05
CA GLU A 42 -9.38 5.24 9.64
C GLU A 42 -8.49 4.21 8.93
N ILE A 43 -7.91 3.29 9.71
CA ILE A 43 -7.19 2.13 9.18
C ILE A 43 -7.80 0.90 9.82
N ILE A 44 -8.44 0.07 9.00
CA ILE A 44 -9.21 -1.09 9.47
C ILE A 44 -8.68 -2.38 8.86
N TRP A 45 -8.93 -3.48 9.57
CA TRP A 45 -8.67 -4.83 9.07
C TRP A 45 -9.98 -5.47 8.62
N GLY A 46 -10.07 -5.94 7.38
CA GLY A 46 -11.34 -6.42 6.82
C GLY A 46 -11.20 -7.12 5.48
N SER A 47 -12.31 -7.31 4.79
CA SER A 47 -12.29 -7.66 3.36
C SER A 47 -12.20 -6.38 2.53
N THR A 48 -11.36 -6.39 1.50
CA THR A 48 -11.25 -5.29 0.54
C THR A 48 -12.44 -5.35 -0.43
N PRO A 49 -12.75 -4.28 -1.18
CA PRO A 49 -13.80 -4.32 -2.18
C PRO A 49 -13.61 -5.50 -3.14
N GLN A 50 -14.64 -6.34 -3.28
CA GLN A 50 -14.63 -7.57 -4.09
C GLN A 50 -13.61 -8.64 -3.66
N ASP A 51 -12.91 -8.48 -2.53
CA ASP A 51 -11.90 -9.43 -1.99
C ASP A 51 -10.72 -9.68 -2.94
N ARG A 52 -10.38 -8.71 -3.81
CA ARG A 52 -9.40 -8.87 -4.90
C ARG A 52 -7.99 -8.34 -4.60
N SER A 53 -7.82 -7.56 -3.53
CA SER A 53 -6.56 -6.91 -3.18
C SER A 53 -6.21 -7.07 -1.70
N LEU A 54 -4.92 -6.88 -1.37
CA LEU A 54 -4.46 -6.91 0.02
C LEU A 54 -4.66 -5.58 0.75
N GLY A 55 -4.81 -4.49 0.02
CA GLY A 55 -5.07 -3.15 0.54
C GLY A 55 -6.13 -2.44 -0.31
N TYR A 56 -6.77 -1.43 0.27
CA TYR A 56 -7.65 -0.52 -0.44
C TYR A 56 -7.72 0.83 0.28
N TYR A 57 -7.45 1.91 -0.42
CA TYR A 57 -7.73 3.27 0.01
C TYR A 57 -9.07 3.76 -0.56
N SER A 58 -9.90 4.37 0.29
CA SER A 58 -11.13 5.06 -0.12
C SER A 58 -10.91 6.58 -0.08
N PRO A 59 -10.85 7.27 -1.24
CA PRO A 59 -10.70 8.72 -1.32
C PRO A 59 -11.79 9.48 -0.55
N ASP A 60 -13.06 9.19 -0.82
CA ASP A 60 -14.21 9.94 -0.28
C ASP A 60 -14.30 9.95 1.25
N LYS A 61 -13.82 8.87 1.87
CA LYS A 61 -13.88 8.65 3.32
C LYS A 61 -12.52 8.81 4.00
N ASN A 62 -11.46 9.01 3.21
CA ASN A 62 -10.07 9.03 3.64
C ASN A 62 -9.72 7.86 4.59
N PHE A 63 -10.02 6.62 4.22
CA PHE A 63 -9.68 5.46 5.06
C PHE A 63 -9.00 4.34 4.27
N ILE A 64 -8.23 3.53 4.98
CA ILE A 64 -7.48 2.39 4.43
C ILE A 64 -8.06 1.09 5.00
N VAL A 65 -8.32 0.13 4.12
CA VAL A 65 -8.62 -1.26 4.49
C VAL A 65 -7.40 -2.11 4.21
N LEU A 66 -6.91 -2.80 5.24
CA LEU A 66 -5.93 -3.88 5.09
C LEU A 66 -6.65 -5.22 5.14
N HIS A 67 -6.37 -6.09 4.18
CA HIS A 67 -7.06 -7.36 4.08
C HIS A 67 -6.74 -8.25 5.28
N LYS A 68 -7.75 -8.89 5.89
CA LYS A 68 -7.57 -9.75 7.09
C LYS A 68 -6.59 -10.90 6.89
N THR A 69 -6.36 -11.36 5.65
CA THR A 69 -5.33 -12.39 5.37
C THR A 69 -3.92 -11.92 5.69
N LEU A 70 -3.68 -10.62 5.72
CA LEU A 70 -2.40 -10.05 6.12
C LEU A 70 -2.10 -10.31 7.60
N MET A 71 -3.12 -10.48 8.44
CA MET A 71 -2.94 -10.81 9.85
C MET A 71 -2.56 -12.30 10.06
N ARG A 72 -2.54 -13.11 9.00
CA ARG A 72 -2.19 -14.54 9.08
C ARG A 72 -0.72 -14.71 9.44
N PRO A 73 -0.40 -15.72 10.27
CA PRO A 73 0.98 -16.03 10.63
C PRO A 73 1.80 -16.49 9.43
N VAL A 74 3.08 -16.11 9.40
CA VAL A 74 4.03 -16.49 8.33
C VAL A 74 4.47 -17.96 8.41
N TYR A 75 4.42 -18.55 9.60
CA TYR A 75 4.84 -19.92 9.85
C TYR A 75 3.68 -20.74 10.40
N PRO A 76 3.68 -22.07 10.18
CA PRO A 76 2.75 -22.97 10.87
C PRO A 76 2.89 -22.74 12.37
N THR A 77 1.80 -22.31 12.99
CA THR A 77 1.72 -22.13 14.44
C THR A 77 0.68 -23.10 14.95
N SER A 78 1.02 -23.84 16.00
CA SER A 78 0.04 -24.66 16.75
C SER A 78 -0.95 -23.79 17.53
N ASP A 79 -0.66 -22.51 17.65
CA ASP A 79 -1.45 -21.50 18.35
C ASP A 79 -2.47 -20.91 17.37
N LEU A 80 -3.76 -21.20 17.59
CA LEU A 80 -4.89 -20.63 16.83
C LEU A 80 -5.09 -19.12 17.09
N THR A 81 -4.31 -18.56 18.02
CA THR A 81 -4.41 -17.17 18.44
C THR A 81 -3.58 -16.25 17.53
N TRP A 82 -4.24 -15.27 16.92
CA TRP A 82 -3.64 -14.29 16.02
C TRP A 82 -2.80 -13.34 16.86
N LYS A 83 -1.48 -13.56 16.92
CA LYS A 83 -0.55 -12.71 17.70
C LYS A 83 0.26 -11.82 16.78
N LEU A 84 0.38 -10.53 17.14
CA LEU A 84 1.14 -9.52 16.38
C LEU A 84 2.58 -9.96 16.05
N ARG A 85 3.22 -10.76 16.92
CA ARG A 85 4.57 -11.30 16.70
C ARG A 85 4.70 -12.22 15.49
N HIS A 86 3.60 -12.78 15.00
CA HIS A 86 3.57 -13.66 13.83
C HIS A 86 3.19 -12.93 12.54
N LEU A 87 2.87 -11.64 12.63
CA LEU A 87 2.56 -10.80 11.49
C LEU A 87 3.77 -10.67 10.56
N ASN A 88 3.55 -10.79 9.25
CA ASN A 88 4.57 -10.36 8.29
C ASN A 88 4.62 -8.83 8.23
N LYS A 89 5.27 -8.20 9.21
CA LYS A 89 5.30 -6.74 9.35
C LYS A 89 5.83 -6.04 8.09
N ARG A 90 6.82 -6.62 7.39
CA ARG A 90 7.35 -6.08 6.13
C ARG A 90 6.29 -6.08 5.04
N LYS A 91 5.59 -7.20 4.85
CA LYS A 91 4.51 -7.30 3.85
C LYS A 91 3.36 -6.35 4.16
N VAL A 92 2.97 -6.22 5.43
CA VAL A 92 1.92 -5.29 5.83
C VAL A 92 2.35 -3.85 5.62
N SER A 93 3.58 -3.50 6.00
CA SER A 93 4.14 -2.16 5.83
C SER A 93 4.16 -1.76 4.35
N ASP A 94 4.57 -2.67 3.45
CA ASP A 94 4.57 -2.41 2.01
C ASP A 94 3.16 -2.26 1.41
N VAL A 95 2.18 -3.07 1.85
CA VAL A 95 0.77 -2.88 1.44
C VAL A 95 0.23 -1.56 1.96
N LEU A 96 0.51 -1.23 3.23
CA LEU A 96 0.11 0.05 3.82
C LEU A 96 0.74 1.23 3.07
N LEU A 97 2.03 1.13 2.73
CA LEU A 97 2.73 2.14 1.95
C LEU A 97 2.11 2.34 0.57
N HIS A 98 1.70 1.26 -0.12
CA HIS A 98 0.96 1.37 -1.39
C HIS A 98 -0.33 2.19 -1.22
N GLU A 99 -1.15 1.87 -0.21
CA GLU A 99 -2.39 2.61 0.03
C GLU A 99 -2.12 4.07 0.45
N MET A 100 -1.01 4.33 1.14
CA MET A 100 -0.58 5.70 1.48
C MET A 100 -0.14 6.52 0.26
N ILE A 101 0.32 5.88 -0.82
CA ILE A 101 0.57 6.58 -2.10
C ILE A 101 -0.76 7.04 -2.71
N HIS A 102 -1.78 6.17 -2.75
CA HIS A 102 -3.13 6.59 -3.18
C HIS A 102 -3.67 7.72 -2.32
N GLN A 103 -3.49 7.62 -1.00
CA GLN A 103 -3.86 8.69 -0.06
C GLN A 103 -3.17 10.00 -0.39
N ARG A 104 -1.85 9.98 -0.62
CA ARG A 104 -1.07 11.16 -0.97
C ARG A 104 -1.59 11.79 -2.26
N VAL A 105 -1.70 11.00 -3.32
CA VAL A 105 -2.19 11.42 -4.64
C VAL A 105 -3.56 12.09 -4.53
N HIS A 106 -4.48 11.48 -3.76
CA HIS A 106 -5.79 12.09 -3.53
C HIS A 106 -5.70 13.43 -2.78
N GLN A 107 -4.91 13.51 -1.71
CA GLN A 107 -4.82 14.70 -0.86
C GLN A 107 -4.13 15.90 -1.52
N ILE A 108 -3.29 15.68 -2.53
CA ILE A 108 -2.65 16.75 -3.32
C ILE A 108 -3.45 17.19 -4.55
N GLY A 109 -4.68 16.70 -4.71
CA GLY A 109 -5.57 17.12 -5.80
C GLY A 109 -6.18 15.98 -6.61
N GLY A 110 -5.86 14.72 -6.28
CA GLY A 110 -6.34 13.56 -7.04
C GLY A 110 -5.56 13.35 -8.33
N TRP A 111 -5.88 12.26 -9.02
CA TRP A 111 -5.17 11.91 -10.23
C TRP A 111 -5.84 12.47 -11.49
N GLU A 112 -5.00 12.84 -12.45
CA GLU A 112 -5.39 13.07 -13.84
C GLU A 112 -4.78 11.96 -14.69
N GLY A 113 -5.61 11.16 -15.34
CA GLY A 113 -5.17 10.02 -16.14
C GLY A 113 -6.24 8.95 -16.26
N GLU A 114 -5.83 7.79 -16.76
CA GLU A 114 -6.74 6.69 -17.04
C GLU A 114 -7.30 6.06 -15.76
N ASN A 115 -6.47 5.90 -14.73
CA ASN A 115 -6.87 5.30 -13.45
C ASN A 115 -5.94 5.73 -12.30
N CYS A 116 -6.27 5.29 -11.09
CA CYS A 116 -5.57 5.67 -9.85
C CYS A 116 -4.12 5.18 -9.76
N HIS A 117 -3.70 4.18 -10.55
CA HIS A 117 -2.32 3.71 -10.63
C HIS A 117 -1.57 4.28 -11.85
N ASN A 118 -2.25 4.45 -12.98
CA ASN A 118 -1.68 4.92 -14.25
C ASN A 118 -1.92 6.43 -14.46
N ASN A 119 -1.27 7.24 -13.62
CA ASN A 119 -1.30 8.70 -13.71
C ASN A 119 0.05 9.29 -13.29
N GLY A 120 0.30 10.55 -13.67
CA GLY A 120 1.59 11.20 -13.44
C GLY A 120 1.95 11.33 -11.95
N GLN A 121 0.99 11.66 -11.10
CA GLN A 121 1.23 11.84 -9.67
C GLN A 121 1.61 10.52 -8.98
N PHE A 122 0.87 9.44 -9.23
CA PHE A 122 1.16 8.11 -8.70
C PHE A 122 2.53 7.62 -9.17
N VAL A 123 2.83 7.74 -10.46
CA VAL A 123 4.14 7.37 -11.03
C VAL A 123 5.28 8.16 -10.41
N ASN A 124 5.10 9.46 -10.15
CA ASN A 124 6.10 10.29 -9.51
C ASN A 124 6.37 9.84 -8.07
N GLU A 125 5.32 9.54 -7.31
CA GLU A 125 5.44 9.01 -5.95
C GLU A 125 6.12 7.64 -5.92
N VAL A 126 5.78 6.73 -6.85
CA VAL A 126 6.44 5.42 -6.99
C VAL A 126 7.94 5.58 -7.23
N ASN A 127 8.36 6.39 -8.20
CA ASN A 127 9.79 6.61 -8.47
C ASN A 127 10.52 7.26 -7.28
N ARG A 128 9.90 8.24 -6.62
CA ARG A 128 10.47 8.93 -5.46
C ARG A 128 10.66 7.97 -4.28
N ILE A 129 9.64 7.19 -3.97
CA ILE A 129 9.66 6.22 -2.86
C ILE A 129 10.59 5.06 -3.17
N ALA A 130 10.63 4.57 -4.41
CA ALA A 130 11.58 3.51 -4.80
C ALA A 130 13.03 3.89 -4.53
N LYS A 131 13.41 5.14 -4.84
CA LYS A 131 14.73 5.68 -4.50
C LYS A 131 14.99 5.70 -2.99
N LEU A 132 14.00 6.05 -2.17
CA LEU A 132 14.12 6.04 -0.70
C LEU A 132 14.17 4.62 -0.11
N LEU A 133 13.58 3.65 -0.81
CA LEU A 133 13.58 2.24 -0.44
C LEU A 133 14.80 1.45 -0.96
N ASP A 134 15.69 2.13 -1.72
CA ASP A 134 16.81 1.54 -2.45
C ASP A 134 16.38 0.40 -3.39
N ILE A 135 15.31 0.64 -4.14
CA ILE A 135 14.75 -0.28 -5.14
C ILE A 135 15.05 0.27 -6.54
N ASP A 136 15.81 -0.48 -7.33
CA ASP A 136 16.12 -0.14 -8.72
C ASP A 136 14.94 -0.46 -9.65
N ILE A 137 14.04 0.51 -9.81
CA ILE A 137 12.92 0.46 -10.76
C ILE A 137 12.79 1.79 -11.50
N LYS A 138 12.03 1.76 -12.58
CA LYS A 138 11.58 2.93 -13.31
C LYS A 138 10.07 2.82 -13.55
N ALA A 139 9.30 3.81 -13.12
CA ALA A 139 7.88 3.90 -13.45
C ALA A 139 7.64 5.04 -14.46
N LYS A 140 6.75 4.80 -15.42
CA LYS A 140 6.25 5.81 -16.37
C LYS A 140 4.76 5.61 -16.58
N VAL A 141 4.06 6.69 -16.95
CA VAL A 141 2.66 6.58 -17.39
C VAL A 141 2.62 5.68 -18.63
N ILE A 142 1.81 4.63 -18.55
CA ILE A 142 1.70 3.59 -19.55
C ILE A 142 0.69 4.06 -20.60
N GLN A 143 1.12 4.10 -21.86
CA GLN A 143 0.24 4.39 -22.98
C GLN A 143 -0.36 3.08 -23.52
N TRP A 144 -1.62 3.12 -23.94
CA TRP A 144 -2.27 1.97 -24.56
C TRP A 144 -2.34 2.13 -26.07
N LYS A 145 -2.08 1.05 -26.80
CA LYS A 145 -2.12 1.02 -28.26
C LYS A 145 -2.99 -0.14 -28.75
N THR A 146 -3.72 0.09 -29.83
CA THR A 146 -4.48 -0.97 -30.51
C THR A 146 -3.59 -1.63 -31.55
N ILE A 147 -3.26 -2.91 -31.35
CA ILE A 147 -2.49 -3.72 -32.31
C ILE A 147 -3.38 -4.89 -32.72
N HIS A 148 -3.68 -5.01 -34.02
CA HIS A 148 -4.57 -6.05 -34.57
C HIS A 148 -5.93 -6.15 -33.84
N GLY A 149 -6.54 -5.01 -33.50
CA GLY A 149 -7.83 -4.95 -32.81
C GLY A 149 -7.78 -5.23 -31.30
N LYS A 150 -6.59 -5.49 -30.73
CA LYS A 150 -6.39 -5.71 -29.29
C LYS A 150 -5.68 -4.52 -28.66
N THR A 151 -6.29 -3.94 -27.64
CA THR A 151 -5.66 -2.91 -26.80
C THR A 151 -4.57 -3.55 -25.94
N THR A 152 -3.34 -3.09 -26.09
CA THR A 152 -2.14 -3.62 -25.44
C THR A 152 -1.36 -2.47 -24.79
N PRO A 153 -0.83 -2.64 -23.57
CA PRO A 153 0.00 -1.62 -22.95
C PRO A 153 1.34 -1.50 -23.69
N SER A 154 1.73 -0.28 -24.02
CA SER A 154 3.02 0.08 -24.63
C SER A 154 3.99 0.46 -23.51
N VAL A 155 4.56 -0.54 -22.84
CA VAL A 155 5.53 -0.34 -21.75
C VAL A 155 6.92 -0.05 -22.33
N GLU A 156 7.53 1.05 -21.91
CA GLU A 156 8.91 1.37 -22.30
C GLU A 156 9.88 0.34 -21.70
N PRO A 157 10.91 -0.12 -22.45
CA PRO A 157 11.88 -1.07 -21.92
C PRO A 157 12.50 -0.61 -20.59
N GLY A 158 12.50 -1.51 -19.60
CA GLY A 158 13.00 -1.25 -18.25
C GLY A 158 12.03 -0.52 -17.32
N CYS A 159 10.82 -0.16 -17.78
CA CYS A 159 9.78 0.38 -16.91
C CYS A 159 8.88 -0.72 -16.36
N LEU A 160 8.28 -0.46 -15.19
CA LEU A 160 7.24 -1.31 -14.61
C LEU A 160 6.05 -1.45 -15.56
N ASN A 161 5.54 -2.68 -15.69
CA ASN A 161 4.30 -2.98 -16.39
C ASN A 161 3.06 -2.63 -15.52
N PRO A 162 1.82 -2.71 -16.05
CA PRO A 162 0.63 -2.34 -15.29
C PRO A 162 0.45 -3.12 -13.97
N GLU A 163 0.71 -4.43 -13.98
CA GLU A 163 0.57 -5.27 -12.80
C GLU A 163 1.63 -4.94 -11.75
N GLU A 164 2.88 -4.71 -12.18
CA GLU A 164 3.97 -4.34 -11.29
C GLU A 164 3.71 -2.96 -10.65
N LEU A 165 3.27 -1.98 -11.44
CA LEU A 165 2.93 -0.63 -10.96
C LEU A 165 1.79 -0.66 -9.95
N SER A 166 0.72 -1.43 -10.23
CA SER A 166 -0.42 -1.59 -9.33
C SER A 166 -0.09 -2.35 -8.04
N ASN A 167 1.05 -3.03 -7.97
CA ASN A 167 1.48 -3.79 -6.80
C ASN A 167 2.77 -3.24 -6.16
N PHE A 168 3.28 -2.09 -6.57
CA PHE A 168 4.46 -1.47 -5.96
C PHE A 168 4.19 -1.10 -4.48
N PRO A 169 5.12 -1.26 -3.52
CA PRO A 169 6.47 -1.80 -3.68
C PRO A 169 6.53 -3.33 -3.62
N TYR A 170 5.42 -4.01 -3.34
CA TYR A 170 5.38 -5.47 -3.18
C TYR A 170 5.90 -6.24 -4.39
N SER A 171 5.52 -5.83 -5.59
CA SER A 171 6.01 -6.41 -6.86
C SER A 171 7.51 -6.23 -7.08
N SER A 172 8.13 -5.24 -6.45
CA SER A 172 9.52 -4.82 -6.69
C SER A 172 10.48 -5.31 -5.60
N ARG A 173 9.99 -6.05 -4.60
CA ARG A 173 10.81 -6.67 -3.55
C ARG A 173 11.06 -8.14 -3.88
N SER A 174 12.24 -8.62 -3.54
CA SER A 174 12.52 -10.06 -3.61
C SER A 174 11.63 -10.81 -2.61
N ARG A 175 11.28 -12.07 -2.91
CA ARG A 175 10.57 -12.93 -1.96
C ARG A 175 11.28 -13.00 -0.61
N ASN A 176 12.61 -13.07 -0.64
CA ASN A 176 13.46 -13.16 0.55
C ASN A 176 13.29 -11.98 1.49
N TYR A 177 13.07 -10.77 0.96
CA TYR A 177 12.77 -9.59 1.79
C TYR A 177 11.60 -9.83 2.76
N TYR A 178 10.59 -10.63 2.40
CA TYR A 178 9.43 -10.89 3.25
C TYR A 178 9.56 -12.08 4.18
N TYR A 179 10.43 -13.04 3.87
CA TYR A 179 10.41 -14.36 4.52
C TYR A 179 11.74 -14.77 5.14
N GLU A 180 12.85 -14.14 4.78
CA GLU A 180 14.13 -14.36 5.44
C GLU A 180 14.23 -13.48 6.69
N GLN A 181 14.54 -14.13 7.82
CA GLN A 181 14.75 -13.44 9.09
C GLN A 181 16.05 -12.62 9.00
N SER A 182 15.95 -11.34 9.34
CA SER A 182 17.09 -10.53 9.80
C SER A 182 17.27 -10.72 11.30
#